data_AF-A0A0N6ZL82-F1
#
_entry.id   AF-A0A0N6ZL82-F1
#
_cell.length_a   1.000
_cell.length_b   1.000
_cell.length_c   1.000
_cell.angle_alpha   90.00
_cell.angle_beta   90.00
_cell.angle_gamma   90.00
#
_symmetry.space_group_name_H-M   'P 1'
#
loop_
_entity.id
_entity.type
_entity.pdbx_description
1 polymer ?
#
loop_
_entity_poly.entity_id
_entity_poly.type
_entity_poly.pdbx_seq_one_letter_code
_entity_poly.pdbx_strand_id
1 'polypeptide(L)' 'MSHTHTPLDVPPDCVTLCVDNGTRWWHAPVAAIAWEVAPEDVRETWRGIARRPSGDAELPVTVVTREDVGPYPGE' A
#
# COMPACT_ATOMS: atom_id res chain seq x y z
N MET A 1 9.02 7.30 13.16
CA MET A 1 7.78 8.09 13.37
C MET A 1 6.60 7.15 13.16
N SER A 2 5.49 7.30 13.88
CA SER A 2 4.27 6.54 13.60
C SER A 2 3.47 7.31 12.57
N HIS A 3 3.26 6.74 11.39
CA HIS A 3 2.31 7.26 10.42
C HIS A 3 0.97 6.59 10.62
N THR A 4 -0.06 7.41 10.55
CA THR A 4 -1.44 6.97 10.63
C THR A 4 -2.00 6.98 9.23
N HIS A 5 -2.31 5.81 8.70
CA HIS A 5 -3.00 5.71 7.43
C HIS A 5 -4.41 6.30 7.55
N THR A 6 -4.81 7.01 6.51
CA THR A 6 -6.13 7.63 6.40
C THR A 6 -6.92 6.95 5.29
N PRO A 7 -8.25 7.13 5.30
CA PRO A 7 -9.10 6.73 4.17
C PRO A 7 -8.68 7.31 2.81
N LEU A 8 -7.89 8.38 2.76
CA LEU A 8 -7.38 8.96 1.53
C LEU A 8 -6.23 8.14 0.92
N ASP A 9 -5.52 7.39 1.76
CA ASP A 9 -4.37 6.57 1.36
C ASP A 9 -4.80 5.25 0.72
N VAL A 10 -6.06 4.85 0.91
CA VAL A 10 -6.66 3.65 0.34
C VAL A 10 -7.86 4.05 -0.52
N PRO A 11 -7.66 4.27 -1.83
CA PRO A 11 -8.75 4.56 -2.75
C PRO A 11 -9.83 3.46 -2.72
N PRO A 12 -11.08 3.77 -3.11
CA PRO A 12 -12.11 2.75 -3.26
C PRO A 12 -11.63 1.58 -4.13
N ASP A 13 -12.06 0.36 -3.76
CA ASP A 13 -11.75 -0.88 -4.45
C ASP A 13 -10.24 -1.20 -4.62
N CYS A 14 -9.38 -0.59 -3.79
CA CYS A 14 -7.95 -0.83 -3.78
C CYS A 14 -7.46 -1.40 -2.44
N VAL A 15 -6.36 -2.14 -2.50
CA VAL A 15 -5.38 -2.19 -1.41
C VAL A 15 -4.26 -1.21 -1.74
N THR A 16 -3.61 -0.65 -0.73
CA THR A 16 -2.46 0.24 -0.93
C THR A 16 -1.20 -0.42 -0.42
N LEU A 17 -0.19 -0.55 -1.30
CA LEU A 17 1.15 -0.95 -0.91
C LEU A 17 1.90 0.30 -0.42
N CYS A 18 2.25 0.29 0.86
CA CYS A 18 2.91 1.41 1.52
C CYS A 18 4.37 1.10 1.84
N VAL A 19 5.26 2.03 1.50
CA VAL A 19 6.69 1.99 1.84
C VAL A 19 7.04 3.25 2.64
N ASP A 20 7.70 3.06 3.79
CA ASP A 20 8.26 4.13 4.60
C ASP A 20 9.79 3.98 4.67
N ASN A 21 10.52 5.03 4.32
CA ASN A 21 11.99 5.07 4.50
C ASN A 21 12.43 5.92 5.71
N GLY A 22 11.50 6.29 6.59
CA GLY A 22 11.72 7.14 7.76
C GLY A 22 11.67 8.64 7.47
N THR A 23 11.64 9.06 6.19
CA THR A 23 11.54 10.47 5.78
C THR A 23 10.31 10.76 4.93
N ARG A 24 9.87 9.80 4.12
CA ARG A 24 8.74 9.90 3.20
C ARG A 24 8.03 8.57 3.07
N TRP A 25 6.79 8.69 2.63
CA TRP A 25 5.85 7.60 2.46
C TRP A 25 5.49 7.53 0.98
N TRP A 26 5.44 6.32 0.44
CA TRP A 26 4.98 6.06 -0.92
C TRP A 26 3.80 5.12 -0.88
N HIS A 27 2.75 5.51 -1.61
CA HIS A 27 1.53 4.74 -1.76
C HIS A 27 1.41 4.28 -3.21
N ALA A 28 1.35 2.96 -3.39
CA ALA A 28 1.08 2.33 -4.68
C ALA A 28 -0.26 1.57 -4.59
N PRO A 29 -1.37 2.17 -5.04
CA PRO A 29 -2.65 1.50 -5.04
C PRO A 29 -2.67 0.35 -6.05
N VAL A 30 -3.25 -0.77 -5.65
CA VAL A 30 -3.48 -1.96 -6.46
C VAL A 30 -4.96 -2.31 -6.32
N ALA A 31 -5.65 -2.58 -7.43
CA ALA A 31 -7.05 -3.01 -7.38
C ALA A 31 -7.20 -4.24 -6.47
N ALA A 32 -8.14 -4.20 -5.53
CA ALA A 32 -8.31 -5.21 -4.48
C ALA A 32 -8.55 -6.61 -5.08
N ILE A 33 -9.38 -6.70 -6.14
CA ILE A 33 -9.63 -7.95 -6.86
C ILE A 33 -8.35 -8.53 -7.49
N ALA A 34 -7.48 -7.67 -8.04
CA ALA A 34 -6.23 -8.11 -8.62
C ALA A 34 -5.26 -8.59 -7.54
N TRP A 35 -5.23 -7.92 -6.38
CA TRP A 35 -4.46 -8.36 -5.22
C TRP A 35 -4.92 -9.72 -4.69
N GLU A 36 -6.23 -9.90 -4.52
CA GLU A 36 -6.83 -11.11 -3.96
C GLU A 36 -6.52 -12.36 -4.81
N VAL A 37 -6.67 -12.25 -6.13
CA VAL A 37 -6.48 -13.40 -7.04
C VAL A 37 -5.03 -13.61 -7.48
N ALA A 38 -4.15 -12.63 -7.26
CA ALA A 38 -2.75 -12.75 -7.67
C ALA A 38 -2.01 -13.82 -6.85
N PRO A 39 -1.20 -14.66 -7.52
CA PRO A 39 -0.28 -15.56 -6.83
C PRO A 39 0.81 -14.76 -6.11
N GLU A 40 1.47 -15.39 -5.13
CA GLU A 40 2.40 -14.69 -4.23
C GLU A 40 3.63 -14.11 -4.95
N ASP A 41 4.11 -14.76 -6.02
CA ASP A 41 5.21 -14.27 -6.86
C ASP A 41 4.85 -12.97 -7.60
N VAL A 42 3.60 -12.84 -8.05
CA VAL A 42 3.07 -11.60 -8.62
C VAL A 42 2.92 -10.53 -7.57
N ARG A 43 2.45 -10.88 -6.36
CA ARG A 43 2.37 -9.93 -5.23
C ARG A 43 3.75 -9.43 -4.82
N GLU A 44 4.75 -10.30 -4.77
CA GLU A 44 6.15 -9.92 -4.52
C GLU A 44 6.69 -9.00 -5.62
N THR A 45 6.33 -9.24 -6.88
CA THR A 45 6.68 -8.33 -7.98
C THR A 45 6.08 -6.94 -7.77
N TRP A 46 4.81 -6.84 -7.36
CA TRP A 46 4.18 -5.57 -7.04
C TRP A 46 4.78 -4.88 -5.82
N ARG A 47 5.12 -5.62 -4.76
CA ARG A 47 5.89 -5.09 -3.62
C ARG A 47 7.22 -4.52 -4.09
N GLY A 48 7.94 -5.22 -4.97
CA GLY A 48 9.18 -4.73 -5.58
C GLY A 48 9.00 -3.44 -6.38
N ILE A 49 7.89 -3.31 -7.12
CA ILE A 49 7.56 -2.07 -7.85
C ILE A 49 7.26 -0.93 -6.87
N ALA A 50 6.51 -1.19 -5.81
CA ALA A 50 6.16 -0.18 -4.80
C ALA A 50 7.39 0.39 -4.07
N ARG A 51 8.48 -0.38 -3.95
CA ARG A 51 9.76 0.07 -3.38
C ARG A 51 10.57 0.98 -4.31
N ARG A 52 10.41 0.89 -5.64
CA ARG A 52 11.29 1.63 -6.59
C ARG A 52 11.43 3.13 -6.28
N PRO A 53 10.36 3.87 -5.90
CA PRO A 53 10.47 5.30 -5.59
C PRO A 53 11.33 5.62 -4.35
N SER A 54 11.52 4.66 -3.42
CA SER A 54 12.34 4.88 -2.23
C SER A 54 13.85 4.83 -2.52
N GLY A 55 14.24 4.22 -3.64
CA GLY A 55 15.64 3.92 -3.97
C GLY A 55 16.25 2.77 -3.16
N ASP A 56 15.47 2.11 -2.31
CA ASP A 56 15.90 1.00 -1.45
C ASP A 56 14.96 -0.20 -1.60
N ALA A 57 15.50 -1.27 -2.19
CA ALA A 57 14.76 -2.50 -2.50
C ALA A 57 14.51 -3.39 -1.28
N GLU A 58 15.16 -3.13 -0.15
CA GLU A 58 15.06 -3.91 1.08
C GLU A 58 13.99 -3.36 2.03
N LEU A 59 13.45 -2.16 1.76
CA LEU A 59 12.45 -1.56 2.64
C LEU A 59 11.19 -2.43 2.73
N PRO A 60 10.61 -2.56 3.93
CA PRO A 60 9.37 -3.29 4.12
C PRO A 60 8.23 -2.62 3.34
N VAL A 61 7.32 -3.46 2.82
CA VAL A 61 6.07 -3.01 2.19
C VAL A 61 4.92 -3.46 3.08
N THR A 62 4.19 -2.50 3.63
CA THR A 62 2.95 -2.76 4.36
C THR A 62 1.79 -2.76 3.37
N VAL A 63 0.90 -3.75 3.46
CA VAL A 63 -0.34 -3.78 2.70
C VAL A 63 -1.42 -3.17 3.58
N VAL A 64 -2.07 -2.12 3.10
CA VAL A 64 -3.12 -1.40 3.83
C VAL A 64 -4.43 -1.56 3.08
N THR A 65 -5.46 -1.98 3.80
CA THR A 65 -6.81 -2.19 3.28
C THR A 65 -7.76 -1.12 3.79
N ARG A 66 -8.99 -1.13 3.27
CA ARG A 66 -10.02 -0.20 3.70
C ARG A 66 -10.43 -0.40 5.17
N GLU A 67 -10.43 -1.65 5.61
CA GLU A 67 -10.78 -2.05 6.97
C GLU A 67 -9.77 -1.50 8.00
N ASP A 68 -8.51 -1.29 7.58
CA ASP A 68 -7.45 -0.76 8.44
C ASP A 68 -7.57 0.74 8.74
N VAL A 69 -8.30 1.50 7.90
CA VAL A 69 -8.32 2.98 7.94
C VAL A 69 -9.71 3.58 8.21
N GLY A 70 -10.77 2.78 8.20
CA GLY A 70 -12.13 3.22 8.46
C GLY A 70 -12.82 3.90 7.25
N PRO A 71 -14.03 4.44 7.46
CA PRO A 71 -14.86 5.03 6.40
C PRO A 71 -14.28 6.34 5.85
N TYR A 72 -14.68 6.75 4.64
CA TYR A 72 -14.23 8.03 4.09
C TYR A 72 -14.85 9.16 4.92
N PRO A 73 -14.14 10.28 5.15
CA PRO A 73 -14.76 11.43 5.78
C PRO A 73 -16.00 11.87 4.97
N GLY A 74 -17.19 11.73 5.55
CA GLY A 74 -18.47 12.09 4.93
C GLY A 74 -19.35 10.93 4.46
N GLU A 75 -18.92 9.68 4.67
CA GLU A 75 -19.77 8.47 4.61
C GLU A 75 -20.45 8.17 5.97
#